data_AF-A0A5D0U087-F1
#
_entry.id   AF-A0A5D0U087-F1
#
_cell.length_a   1.000
_cell.length_b   1.000
_cell.length_c   1.000
_cell.angle_alpha   90.00
_cell.angle_beta   90.00
_cell.angle_gamma   90.00
#
_symmetry.space_group_name_H-M   'P 1'
#
loop_
_entity.id
_entity.type
_entity.pdbx_description
1 polymer ?
#
loop_
_entity_poly.entity_id
_entity_poly.type
_entity_poly.pdbx_seq_one_letter_code
_entity_poly.pdbx_strand_id
1 'polypeptide(L)'
;MRATAHLDALADALAFAGWTCVPRYEVTPALLRVFSSSAPMIGESISVKAGVGGVPWFISSTGDPLRPCHDLTGTCTEISVRLAPFVAAARTSGPRARRSCLAFWRR
;
A
#
# COMPACT_ATOMS: atom_id res chain seq x y z
N MET A 1 15.47 -1.39 17.96
CA MET A 1 14.07 -1.52 17.51
C MET A 1 14.02 -2.51 16.35
N ARG A 2 13.01 -3.38 16.28
CA ARG A 2 12.91 -4.41 15.22
C ARG A 2 12.17 -3.84 14.00
N ALA A 3 12.53 -4.29 12.80
CA ALA A 3 11.89 -3.87 11.54
C ALA A 3 10.35 -3.96 11.58
N THR A 4 9.82 -5.03 12.18
CA THR A 4 8.36 -5.23 12.34
C THR A 4 7.71 -4.12 13.15
N ALA A 5 8.32 -3.63 14.24
CA ALA A 5 7.76 -2.54 15.04
C ALA A 5 7.64 -1.21 14.27
N HIS A 6 8.58 -0.95 13.36
CA HIS A 6 8.47 0.21 12.46
C HIS A 6 7.37 0.02 11.41
N LEU A 7 7.16 -1.22 10.93
CA LEU A 7 6.08 -1.54 10.01
C LEU A 7 4.71 -1.50 10.69
N ASP A 8 4.59 -1.92 11.95
CA ASP A 8 3.36 -1.81 12.75
C ASP A 8 2.97 -0.33 12.93
N ALA A 9 3.92 0.52 13.35
CA ALA A 9 3.68 1.95 13.51
C ALA A 9 3.29 2.63 12.18
N LEU A 10 3.87 2.19 11.06
CA LEU A 10 3.48 2.66 9.74
C LEU A 10 2.08 2.18 9.34
N ALA A 11 1.73 0.93 9.69
CA ALA A 11 0.41 0.37 9.42
C ALA A 11 -0.69 1.15 10.14
N ASP A 12 -0.48 1.51 11.41
CA ASP A 12 -1.41 2.33 12.18
C ASP A 12 -1.60 3.71 11.56
N ALA A 13 -0.51 4.37 11.17
CA ALA A 13 -0.56 5.69 10.53
C ALA A 13 -1.26 5.65 9.16
N LEU A 14 -1.02 4.61 8.37
CA LEU A 14 -1.68 4.41 7.08
C LEU A 14 -3.16 4.05 7.22
N ALA A 15 -3.51 3.23 8.21
CA ALA A 15 -4.90 2.91 8.54
C ALA A 15 -5.68 4.17 8.93
N PHE A 16 -5.08 5.06 9.73
CA PHE A 16 -5.65 6.37 10.05
C PHE A 16 -5.85 7.24 8.80
N ALA A 17 -4.93 7.15 7.82
CA ALA A 17 -5.06 7.83 6.53
C ALA A 17 -6.05 7.14 5.56
N GLY A 18 -6.71 6.05 5.97
CA GLY A 18 -7.73 5.35 5.18
C GLY A 18 -7.19 4.27 4.23
N TRP A 19 -5.91 3.91 4.35
CA TRP A 19 -5.33 2.79 3.61
C TRP A 19 -5.60 1.46 4.31
N THR A 20 -5.67 0.38 3.53
CA THR A 20 -5.72 -0.97 4.08
C THR A 20 -4.31 -1.53 4.14
N CYS A 21 -3.92 -2.04 5.30
CA CYS A 21 -2.60 -2.58 5.56
C CYS A 21 -2.68 -4.06 5.95
N VAL A 22 -1.82 -4.88 5.36
CA VAL A 22 -1.70 -6.31 5.67
C VAL A 22 -0.23 -6.60 5.96
N PRO A 23 0.12 -6.89 7.23
CA PRO A 23 1.47 -7.28 7.60
C PRO A 23 1.80 -8.66 7.03
N ARG A 24 3.04 -8.83 6.56
CA ARG A 24 3.62 -10.08 6.10
C ARG A 24 4.99 -10.23 6.75
N TYR A 25 4.99 -10.64 8.02
CA TYR A 25 6.21 -10.72 8.83
C TYR A 25 6.89 -12.09 8.77
N GLU A 26 6.22 -13.07 8.18
CA GLU A 26 6.75 -14.42 7.96
C GLU A 26 7.76 -14.49 6.79
N VAL A 27 7.84 -13.43 5.97
CA VAL A 27 8.79 -13.33 4.85
C VAL A 27 10.04 -12.55 5.25
N THR A 28 11.16 -12.84 4.59
CA THR A 28 12.44 -12.13 4.80
C THR A 28 12.85 -11.38 3.53
N PRO A 29 13.00 -10.05 3.56
CA PRO A 29 12.73 -9.16 4.70
C PRO A 29 11.23 -9.07 5.04
N ALA A 30 10.91 -8.70 6.28
CA ALA A 30 9.53 -8.47 6.71
C ALA A 30 8.88 -7.37 5.84
N LEU A 31 7.63 -7.58 5.43
CA LEU A 31 6.90 -6.70 4.53
C LEU A 31 5.59 -6.20 5.14
N LEU A 32 5.18 -5.00 4.74
CA LEU A 32 3.84 -4.46 4.95
C LEU A 32 3.21 -4.19 3.60
N ARG A 33 2.12 -4.89 3.27
CA ARG A 33 1.34 -4.62 2.06
C ARG A 33 0.33 -3.52 2.36
N VAL A 34 0.36 -2.46 1.55
CA VAL A 34 -0.54 -1.30 1.66
C VAL A 34 -1.35 -1.20 0.38
N PHE A 35 -2.67 -1.06 0.46
CA PHE A 35 -3.52 -0.94 -0.72
C PHE A 35 -4.80 -0.15 -0.43
N SER A 36 -5.47 0.30 -1.49
CA SER A 36 -6.76 0.97 -1.36
C SER A 36 -7.89 -0.06 -1.25
N SER A 37 -8.76 0.08 -0.26
CA SER A 37 -9.99 -0.73 -0.15
C SER A 37 -10.89 -0.61 -1.39
N SER A 38 -10.91 0.58 -2.01
CA SER A 38 -11.69 0.84 -3.23
C SER A 38 -11.08 0.26 -4.51
N ALA A 39 -9.80 -0.14 -4.47
CA ALA A 39 -9.09 -0.76 -5.59
C ALA A 39 -8.00 -1.70 -5.04
N PRO A 40 -8.34 -2.91 -4.57
CA PRO A 40 -7.39 -3.78 -3.86
C PRO A 40 -6.17 -4.21 -4.69
N MET A 41 -6.29 -4.14 -6.02
CA MET A 41 -5.19 -4.37 -6.96
C MET A 41 -4.12 -3.27 -6.92
N ILE A 42 -4.48 -2.05 -6.50
CA ILE A 42 -3.58 -0.90 -6.42
C ILE A 42 -3.03 -0.78 -5.00
N GLY A 43 -1.72 -1.00 -4.88
CA GLY A 43 -1.03 -0.94 -3.61
C GLY A 43 0.47 -1.14 -3.75
N GLU A 44 1.19 -0.91 -2.67
CA GLU A 44 2.65 -1.02 -2.57
C GLU A 44 3.03 -1.99 -1.44
N SER A 45 4.21 -2.61 -1.52
CA SER A 45 4.74 -3.39 -0.40
C SER A 45 5.95 -2.64 0.18
N ILE A 46 5.95 -2.45 1.50
CA ILE A 46 6.99 -1.69 2.20
C ILE A 46 7.84 -2.65 3.03
N SER A 47 9.15 -2.48 2.97
CA SER A 47 10.11 -3.16 3.85
C SER A 47 10.90 -2.15 4.66
N VAL A 48 11.63 -2.61 5.68
CA VAL A 48 12.59 -1.79 6.41
C VAL A 48 13.99 -2.30 6.17
N LYS A 49 14.91 -1.40 5.83
CA LYS A 49 16.33 -1.70 5.65
C LYS A 49 17.17 -0.67 6.38
N ALA A 50 18.35 -1.08 6.84
CA ALA A 50 19.35 -0.13 7.33
C ALA A 50 19.86 0.72 6.16
N GLY A 51 19.72 2.03 6.29
CA GLY A 51 20.31 3.03 5.38
C GLY A 51 21.72 3.43 5.80
N VAL A 52 22.27 4.45 5.15
CA VAL A 52 23.58 5.00 5.45
C VAL A 52 23.60 5.53 6.90
N GLY A 53 24.63 5.17 7.66
CA GLY A 53 24.75 5.54 9.08
C GLY A 53 23.93 4.68 10.04
N GLY A 54 23.35 3.55 9.58
CA GLY A 54 22.61 2.61 10.43
C GLY A 54 21.20 3.07 10.80
N VAL A 55 20.76 4.22 10.29
CA VAL A 55 19.38 4.70 10.45
C VAL A 55 18.45 3.76 9.65
N PRO A 56 17.34 3.26 10.23
CA PRO A 56 16.39 2.44 9.49
C PRO A 56 15.55 3.29 8.54
N TRP A 57 15.33 2.80 7.32
CA TRP A 57 14.53 3.44 6.27
C TRP A 57 13.41 2.53 5.79
N PHE A 58 12.28 3.14 5.45
CA PHE A 58 11.23 2.47 4.68
C PHE A 58 11.64 2.38 3.22
N ILE A 59 11.51 1.19 2.65
CA ILE A 59 11.88 0.89 1.27
C ILE A 59 10.62 0.40 0.54
N SER A 60 10.31 1.03 -0.60
CA SER A 60 9.22 0.60 -1.48
C SER A 60 9.54 -0.74 -2.14
N SER A 61 8.53 -1.44 -2.66
CA SER A 61 8.68 -2.64 -3.48
C SER A 61 9.53 -2.41 -4.74
N THR A 62 9.69 -1.15 -5.17
CA THR A 62 10.60 -0.79 -6.27
C THR A 62 12.08 -0.84 -5.87
N GLY A 63 12.37 -0.93 -4.56
CA GLY A 63 13.71 -0.80 -4.00
C GLY A 63 14.10 0.63 -3.64
N ASP A 64 13.24 1.61 -3.95
CA ASP A 64 13.52 3.02 -3.66
C ASP A 64 13.35 3.32 -2.16
N PRO A 65 14.32 4.02 -1.55
CA PRO A 65 14.14 4.55 -0.21
C PRO A 65 13.03 5.60 -0.22
N LEU A 66 12.06 5.44 0.67
CA LEU A 66 11.02 6.44 0.91
C LEU A 66 11.57 7.48 1.88
N ARG A 67 11.58 7.14 3.17
CA ARG A 67 12.03 8.02 4.26
C ARG A 67 12.57 7.23 5.44
N PRO A 68 13.30 7.90 6.36
CA PRO A 68 13.69 7.30 7.63
C PRO A 68 12.48 6.84 8.45
N CYS A 69 12.62 5.75 9.21
CA CYS A 69 11.50 5.16 9.95
C CYS A 69 10.90 6.02 11.07
N HIS A 70 11.56 7.12 11.44
CA HIS A 70 11.03 8.08 12.41
C HIS A 70 10.06 9.10 11.77
N ASP A 71 10.08 9.26 10.44
CA ASP A 71 9.19 10.17 9.72
C ASP A 71 7.97 9.42 9.16
N LEU A 72 7.07 9.00 10.05
CA LEU A 72 5.85 8.27 9.69
C LEU A 72 4.92 9.13 8.82
N THR A 73 4.68 10.38 9.23
CA THR A 73 3.78 11.31 8.52
C THR A 73 4.26 11.59 7.10
N GLY A 74 5.56 11.85 6.94
CA GLY A 74 6.17 12.04 5.62
C GLY A 74 6.06 10.78 4.76
N THR A 75 6.31 9.61 5.35
CA THR A 75 6.17 8.32 4.65
C THR A 75 4.74 8.07 4.18
N CYS A 76 3.74 8.27 5.05
CA CYS A 76 2.33 8.13 4.69
C CYS A 76 1.91 9.08 3.57
N THR A 77 2.38 10.34 3.62
CA THR A 77 2.11 11.33 2.58
C THR A 77 2.71 10.90 1.25
N GLU A 78 3.96 10.44 1.26
CA GLU A 78 4.66 10.00 0.05
C GLU A 78 4.01 8.78 -0.59
N ILE A 79 3.66 7.75 0.20
CA ILE A 79 2.91 6.58 -0.27
C ILE A 79 1.57 7.02 -0.87
N SER A 80 0.87 7.94 -0.21
CA SER A 80 -0.43 8.42 -0.68
C SER A 80 -0.31 9.15 -2.02
N VAL A 81 0.68 10.03 -2.17
CA VAL A 81 0.94 10.76 -3.42
C VAL A 81 1.30 9.81 -4.56
N ARG A 82 2.13 8.79 -4.29
CA ARG A 82 2.52 7.78 -5.29
C ARG A 82 1.32 6.95 -5.76
N LEU A 83 0.46 6.52 -4.83
CA LEU A 83 -0.65 5.61 -5.13
C LEU A 83 -1.92 6.33 -5.62
N ALA A 84 -2.15 7.60 -5.25
CA ALA A 84 -3.33 8.37 -5.61
C ALA A 84 -3.69 8.35 -7.11
N PRO A 85 -2.77 8.61 -8.07
CA PRO A 85 -3.12 8.61 -9.49
C PRO A 85 -3.59 7.23 -9.98
N PHE A 86 -3.00 6.15 -9.47
CA PHE A 86 -3.39 4.78 -9.84
C PHE A 86 -4.74 4.39 -9.24
N VAL A 87 -5.03 4.81 -8.01
CA VAL A 87 -6.35 4.61 -7.39
C VAL A 87 -7.42 5.38 -8.14
N ALA A 88 -7.15 6.63 -8.53
CA ALA A 88 -8.07 7.43 -9.33
C ALA A 88 -8.36 6.79 -10.69
N ALA A 89 -7.33 6.32 -11.40
CA ALA A 89 -7.47 5.61 -12.66
C ALA A 89 -8.24 4.29 -12.52
N ALA A 90 -7.99 3.53 -11.46
CA ALA A 90 -8.72 2.29 -11.19
C ALA A 90 -10.22 2.55 -10.97
N ARG A 91 -10.58 3.64 -10.29
CA ARG A 91 -11.98 4.05 -10.06
C ARG A 91 -12.69 4.46 -11.36
N THR A 92 -12.02 5.18 -12.27
CA THR A 92 -12.61 5.55 -13.56
C THR A 92 -12.73 4.36 -14.51
N SER A 93 -11.90 3.34 -14.34
CA SER A 93 -11.98 2.07 -15.06
C SER A 93 -12.97 1.06 -14.45
N GLY A 94 -13.72 1.46 -13.41
CA GLY A 94 -14.71 0.63 -12.73
C GLY A 94 -15.62 -0.10 -13.72
N PRO A 95 -16.05 -1.34 -13.43
CA PRO A 95 -16.57 -2.27 -14.42
C PRO A 95 -17.67 -1.59 -15.22
N ARG A 96 -17.38 -1.36 -16.52
CA ARG A 96 -18.39 -1.03 -17.52
C ARG A 96 -19.45 -2.09 -17.37
N ALA A 97 -20.60 -1.70 -16.80
CA ALA A 97 -21.66 -2.60 -16.44
C ALA A 97 -21.86 -3.59 -17.58
N ARG A 98 -21.77 -4.89 -17.28
CA ARG A 98 -22.33 -5.94 -18.12
C ARG A 98 -23.85 -5.76 -18.13
N ARG A 99 -24.33 -4.69 -18.76
CA ARG A 99 -25.65 -4.66 -19.37
C ARG A 99 -25.50 -5.49 -20.64
N SER A 100 -25.92 -6.75 -20.59
CA SER A 100 -26.63 -7.41 -21.69
C SER A 100 -26.84 -8.90 -21.40
N CYS A 101 -28.08 -9.32 -21.68
CA CYS A 101 -28.57 -10.70 -21.84
C CYS A 101 -28.93 -11.49 -20.57
N LEU A 102 -29.98 -11.05 -19.87
CA LEU A 102 -31.00 -11.96 -19.32
C LEU A 102 -32.39 -11.41 -19.69
N ALA A 103 -32.61 -11.23 -20.98
CA ALA A 103 -33.90 -10.85 -21.54
C ALA A 103 -34.12 -11.54 -22.89
N PHE A 104 -33.87 -12.85 -22.98
CA PHE A 104 -34.42 -13.67 -24.05
C PHE A 104 -34.12 -15.14 -23.73
N TRP A 105 -35.05 -15.88 -23.14
CA TRP A 105 -35.32 -17.29 -23.44
C TRP A 105 -36.68 -17.64 -22.83
N ARG A 106 -37.74 -17.26 -23.56
CA ARG A 106 -38.97 -18.04 -23.63
C ARG A 106 -38.72 -19.14 -24.66
N ARG A 107 -38.89 -20.40 -24.27
CA ARG A 107 -39.91 -21.27 -24.87
C ARG A 107 -40.14 -22.49 -23.98
#